data_AF-A0A601NJC1-F1
#
_entry.id   AF-A0A601NJC1-F1
#
_cell.length_a   1.000
_cell.length_b   1.000
_cell.length_c   1.000
_cell.angle_alpha   90.00
_cell.angle_beta   90.00
_cell.angle_gamma   90.00
#
_symmetry.space_group_name_H-M   'P 1'
#
loop_
_entity.id
_entity.type
_entity.pdbx_description
1 polymer ?
#
loop_
_entity_poly.entity_id
_entity_poly.type
_entity_poly.pdbx_seq_one_letter_code
_entity_poly.pdbx_strand_id
1 'polypeptide(L)' 'MSDYYYSFKEKGFFYKPDTESGDCPTDLIPLTDEHYHGLMQGQVDGKYIEHRKGGPVLV' A
#
# COMPACT_ATOMS: atom_id res chain seq x y z
N MET A 1 1.95 -13.59 6.59
CA MET A 1 1.74 -13.22 5.19
C MET A 1 1.17 -11.81 5.21
N SER A 2 1.59 -10.96 4.28
CA SER A 2 1.12 -9.58 4.19
C SER A 2 -0.17 -9.55 3.38
N ASP A 3 -1.25 -9.04 3.96
CA ASP A 3 -2.52 -8.92 3.25
C ASP A 3 -2.66 -7.59 2.50
N TYR A 4 -1.74 -6.64 2.78
CA TYR A 4 -1.70 -5.32 2.15
C TYR A 4 -0.62 -5.22 1.07
N TYR A 5 -0.99 -4.56 -0.01
CA TYR A 5 -0.13 -4.31 -1.16
C TYR A 5 -0.23 -2.85 -1.58
N TYR A 6 0.81 -2.36 -2.22
CA TYR A 6 0.86 -1.04 -2.80
C TYR A 6 1.14 -1.12 -4.30
N SER A 7 0.42 -0.33 -5.10
CA SER A 7 0.74 -0.10 -6.52
C SER A 7 1.21 1.33 -6.71
N PHE A 8 2.36 1.49 -7.38
CA PHE A 8 2.86 2.80 -7.75
C PHE A 8 2.09 3.39 -8.93
N LYS A 9 1.70 2.54 -9.90
CA LYS A 9 0.87 2.94 -11.06
C LYS A 9 -0.47 3.52 -10.60
N GLU A 10 -1.16 2.82 -9.71
CA GLU A 10 -2.46 3.25 -9.18
C GLU A 10 -2.34 4.26 -8.03
N LYS A 11 -1.12 4.48 -7.51
CA LYS A 11 -0.84 5.28 -6.30
C LYS A 11 -1.79 4.90 -5.15
N GLY A 12 -2.01 3.59 -4.97
CA GLY A 12 -3.08 3.06 -4.15
C GLY A 12 -2.67 1.85 -3.32
N PHE A 13 -3.46 1.59 -2.28
CA PHE A 13 -3.33 0.45 -1.39
C PHE A 13 -4.40 -0.59 -1.71
N PHE A 14 -4.03 -1.86 -1.68
CA PHE A 14 -4.87 -2.98 -2.03
C PHE A 14 -4.82 -4.02 -0.93
N TYR A 15 -5.99 -4.46 -0.49
CA TYR A 15 -6.13 -5.62 0.40
C TYR A 15 -6.39 -6.84 -0.45
N LYS A 16 -5.54 -7.87 -0.34
CA LYS A 16 -5.77 -9.17 -0.98
C LYS A 16 -6.05 -10.22 0.10
N PRO A 17 -7.31 -10.47 0.45
CA PRO A 17 -7.68 -11.73 1.07
C PRO A 17 -7.69 -12.75 -0.07
N ASP A 18 -6.69 -13.62 -0.12
CA ASP A 18 -6.60 -14.82 -0.96
C ASP A 18 -7.35 -14.81 -2.31
N THR A 19 -6.60 -14.64 -3.40
CA THR A 19 -6.95 -15.12 -4.77
C THR A 19 -8.42 -15.03 -5.19
N GLU A 20 -8.80 -13.96 -5.90
CA GLU A 20 -9.66 -13.98 -7.10
C GLU A 20 -10.19 -12.57 -7.41
N SER A 21 -9.50 -11.84 -8.28
CA SER A 21 -10.10 -10.78 -9.08
C SER A 21 -9.07 -10.39 -10.15
N GLY A 22 -9.46 -10.54 -11.40
CA GLY A 22 -8.58 -10.50 -12.58
C GLY A 22 -7.88 -9.17 -12.87
N ASP A 23 -8.14 -8.12 -12.08
CA ASP A 23 -7.65 -6.75 -12.33
C ASP A 23 -6.68 -6.25 -11.25
N CYS A 24 -5.85 -7.14 -10.70
CA CYS A 24 -4.79 -6.71 -9.80
C CYS A 24 -3.67 -6.00 -10.58
N PRO A 25 -3.18 -4.84 -10.09
CA PRO A 25 -2.04 -4.19 -10.71
C PRO A 25 -0.83 -5.11 -10.84
N THR A 26 -0.10 -4.95 -11.93
CA THR A 26 1.09 -5.78 -12.22
C THR A 26 2.32 -5.37 -11.39
N ASP A 27 2.26 -4.23 -10.71
CA ASP A 27 3.34 -3.64 -9.94
C ASP A 27 3.10 -3.66 -8.42
N LEU A 28 2.31 -4.61 -7.94
CA LEU A 28 2.01 -4.74 -6.51
C LEU A 28 3.27 -5.07 -5.70
N ILE A 29 3.56 -4.22 -4.72
CA ILE A 29 4.60 -4.38 -3.72
C ILE A 29 3.94 -4.80 -2.40
N PRO A 30 4.33 -5.94 -1.79
CA PRO A 30 3.78 -6.35 -0.50
C PRO A 30 4.19 -5.37 0.60
N LEU A 31 3.25 -5.04 1.48
CA LEU A 31 3.46 -4.24 2.68
C LEU A 31 3.19 -5.10 3.91
N THR A 32 4.07 -5.04 4.90
CA THR A 32 3.75 -5.55 6.24
C THR A 32 2.57 -4.77 6.82
N ASP A 33 1.73 -5.42 7.61
CA ASP A 33 0.59 -4.76 8.28
C ASP A 33 1.05 -3.56 9.11
N GLU A 34 2.16 -3.67 9.83
CA GLU A 34 2.77 -2.57 10.58
C GLU A 34 3.07 -1.34 9.72
N HIS A 35 3.66 -1.56 8.54
CA HIS A 35 3.95 -0.48 7.59
C HIS A 35 2.66 0.15 7.06
N TYR A 36 1.67 -0.66 6.65
CA TYR A 36 0.39 -0.14 6.17
C TYR A 36 -0.32 0.70 7.26
N HIS A 37 -0.44 0.17 8.48
CA HIS A 37 -1.05 0.90 9.59
C HIS A 37 -0.27 2.16 9.95
N GLY A 38 1.06 2.12 9.90
CA GLY A 38 1.90 3.30 10.09
C GLY A 38 1.57 4.40 9.09
N LEU A 39 1.45 4.07 7.80
CA LEU A 39 1.08 5.01 6.73
C LEU A 39 -0.31 5.62 6.97
N MET A 40 -1.31 4.79 7.30
CA MET A 40 -2.67 5.27 7.56
C MET A 40 -2.74 6.18 8.79
N GLN A 41 -2.07 5.81 9.89
CA GLN A 41 -1.99 6.65 11.08
C GLN A 41 -1.29 7.97 10.78
N GLY A 42 -0.21 7.97 9.99
CA GLY A 42 0.45 9.19 9.58
C GLY A 42 -0.48 10.15 8.84
N GLN A 43 -1.37 9.66 7.97
CA GLN A 43 -2.39 10.51 7.33
C GLN A 43 -3.38 11.10 8.34
N VAL A 44 -3.82 10.32 9.34
CA VAL A 44 -4.68 10.81 10.43
C VAL A 44 -3.97 11.91 11.24
N ASP A 45 -2.66 11.77 11.45
CA ASP A 45 -1.82 12.75 12.13
C ASP A 45 -1.48 13.97 11.25
N GLY A 46 -1.99 14.04 10.01
CA GLY A 46 -1.81 15.15 9.08
C GLY A 46 -0.56 15.08 8.20
N LYS A 47 0.15 13.95 8.18
CA LYS A 47 1.29 13.70 7.28
C LYS A 47 0.82 13.30 5.89
N TYR A 48 1.70 13.45 4.91
CA TYR A 48 1.42 13.07 3.54
C TYR A 48 2.08 11.72 3.20
N ILE A 49 1.41 10.91 2.38
CA ILE A 49 2.02 9.70 1.82
C ILE A 49 2.62 10.06 0.46
N GLU A 50 3.93 10.06 0.39
CA GLU A 50 4.64 10.16 -0.87
C GLU A 50 4.67 8.79 -1.57
N HIS A 51 4.11 8.76 -2.77
CA HIS A 51 4.08 7.59 -3.62
C HIS A 51 5.37 7.45 -4.42
N ARG A 52 6.17 6.41 -4.14
CA ARG A 52 7.44 6.14 -4.85
C ARG A 52 7.46 4.75 -5.46
N LYS A 53 8.27 4.57 -6.51
CA LYS A 53 8.48 3.25 -7.16
C LYS A 53 8.98 2.16 -6.20
N GLY A 54 9.69 2.55 -5.14
CA GLY A 54 10.19 1.63 -4.11
C GLY A 54 9.20 1.34 -2.98
N GLY A 55 7.99 1.90 -3.05
CA GLY A 55 6.98 1.83 -1.99
C GLY A 55 6.58 3.21 -1.47
N PRO A 56 5.42 3.29 -0.82
CA PRO A 56 4.93 4.53 -0.23
C PRO A 56 5.74 4.87 1.03
N VAL A 57 5.95 6.17 1.28
CA VAL A 57 6.60 6.65 2.51
C VAL A 57 5.82 7.82 3.10
N LEU A 58 5.86 7.97 4.42
CA LEU A 58 5.33 9.16 5.08
C LEU A 58 6.33 10.32 5.03
N VAL A 59 5.82 11.51 4.74
CA VAL A 59 6.55 12.79 4.77
C VAL A 59 5.79 13.84 5.57
#